data_AF-A0A552LE69-F1
#
_entry.id   AF-A0A552LE69-F1
#
_cell.length_a   1.000
_cell.length_b   1.000
_cell.length_c   1.000
_cell.angle_alpha   90.00
_cell.angle_beta   90.00
_cell.angle_gamma   90.00
#
_symmetry.space_group_name_H-M   'P 1'
#
loop_
_entity.id
_entity.type
_entity.pdbx_description
1 polymer ?
#
loop_
_entity_poly.entity_id
_entity_poly.type
_entity_poly.pdbx_seq_one_letter_code
_entity_poly.pdbx_strand_id
1 'polypeptide(L)'
;MTGTITNDDTSVPSQLSINDITVVEGKDSNAILTVTVNNPNPQQITVNYTTAPIDATANVDYTSQTGTLTIAPNTSTASISIPILNDNLNEPDEVFTVTLSNPVNATINPDEAIGQVIITDTLQSAITRTLPNNIENLRLIGTNNINGTGNAGDNKITGNSGNNILAGANGNDIYCFNASTPLGSDTIQETTTGGIDTLDFTGTNTAVRVNLGITTVQTAVTNNLKLTFSANNTIENIISDSGNDRLTGNSLNNTLTGGGGNDQLTGQDGNDSLIGGSGDDLLTGGNGSDNFIFNSSNLGIDAISDFTSGSDKIVLSKAIFTALQSVIGNGFSQPAEFASVDDDDLVATSSAFIVYSTSSGSIYYNQNGSAAGLGTGSEFANLLTVPTLIAADFALIN
;
A
#
# COMPACT_ATOMS: atom_id res chain seq x y z
N MET A 1 5.46 81.00 21.19
CA MET A 1 6.38 79.89 20.93
C MET A 1 5.53 78.78 20.33
N THR A 2 5.63 78.54 19.02
CA THR A 2 4.95 77.44 18.34
C THR A 2 6.01 76.39 18.04
N GLY A 3 5.91 75.23 18.68
CA GLY A 3 6.76 74.08 18.41
C GLY A 3 6.16 73.26 17.27
N THR A 4 6.95 72.99 16.25
CA THR A 4 6.60 72.05 15.18
C THR A 4 7.09 70.67 15.59
N ILE A 5 6.19 69.69 15.70
CA ILE A 5 6.56 68.28 15.82
C ILE A 5 6.62 67.72 14.40
N THR A 6 7.79 67.24 13.97
CA THR A 6 7.92 66.41 12.77
C THR A 6 7.73 64.96 13.16
N ASN A 7 6.71 64.30 12.60
CA ASN A 7 6.52 62.87 12.72
C ASN A 7 7.67 62.14 12.02
N ASP A 8 8.48 61.40 12.77
CA ASP A 8 9.63 60.62 12.29
C ASP A 8 9.33 59.13 12.16
N ASP A 9 8.06 58.71 12.31
CA ASP A 9 7.62 57.35 12.03
C ASP A 9 7.75 57.07 10.52
N THR A 10 8.91 56.56 10.11
CA THR A 10 9.00 55.68 8.95
C THR A 10 8.29 54.39 9.32
N SER A 11 6.95 54.37 9.25
CA SER A 11 6.19 53.16 9.50
C SER A 11 6.65 52.10 8.51
N VAL A 12 7.27 51.03 9.02
CA VAL A 12 7.54 49.85 8.22
C VAL A 12 6.18 49.39 7.67
N PRO A 13 5.98 49.27 6.35
CA PRO A 13 4.67 48.89 5.84
C PRO A 13 4.28 47.50 6.37
N SER A 14 3.02 47.35 6.76
CA SER A 14 2.47 46.05 7.15
C SER A 14 2.61 45.08 5.98
N GLN A 15 3.23 43.93 6.23
CA GLN A 15 3.40 42.86 5.25
C GLN A 15 2.70 41.60 5.72
N LEU A 16 1.96 40.98 4.81
CA LEU A 16 1.20 39.76 5.03
C LEU A 16 1.98 38.52 4.60
N SER A 17 1.86 37.46 5.37
CA SER A 17 2.23 36.11 4.99
C SER A 17 1.16 35.12 5.41
N ILE A 18 1.11 33.96 4.78
CA ILE A 18 0.20 32.86 5.13
C ILE A 18 1.03 31.59 5.36
N ASN A 19 0.68 30.80 6.38
CA ASN A 19 1.42 29.59 6.70
C ASN A 19 0.92 28.37 5.92
N ASP A 20 1.79 27.38 5.82
CA ASP A 20 1.43 26.03 5.39
C ASP A 20 0.85 25.23 6.57
N ILE A 21 -0.03 24.28 6.27
CA ILE A 21 -0.59 23.35 7.25
C ILE A 21 -0.77 21.95 6.65
N THR A 22 -0.85 20.96 7.54
CA THR A 22 -1.38 19.64 7.25
C THR A 22 -2.64 19.44 8.09
N VAL A 23 -3.70 18.93 7.48
CA VAL A 23 -4.95 18.56 8.14
C VAL A 23 -5.17 17.06 8.01
N VAL A 24 -5.66 16.44 9.08
CA VAL A 24 -6.03 15.03 9.03
C VAL A 24 -7.50 14.95 8.64
N GLU A 25 -7.77 14.33 7.51
CA GLU A 25 -9.12 14.06 7.05
C GLU A 25 -9.91 13.26 8.11
N GLY A 26 -11.22 13.54 8.20
CA GLY A 26 -12.14 12.96 9.18
C GLY A 26 -11.96 13.37 10.64
N LYS A 27 -10.79 13.88 10.99
CA LYS A 27 -10.53 14.58 12.24
C LYS A 27 -10.81 16.07 12.14
N ASP A 28 -10.26 16.71 11.11
CA ASP A 28 -10.23 18.16 10.96
C ASP A 28 -11.24 18.57 9.87
N SER A 29 -12.42 19.04 10.27
CA SER A 29 -13.49 19.41 9.31
C SER A 29 -13.18 20.67 8.48
N ASN A 30 -12.11 21.39 8.82
CA ASN A 30 -11.67 22.59 8.12
C ASN A 30 -10.14 22.72 8.18
N ALA A 31 -9.56 23.17 7.07
CA ALA A 31 -8.22 23.74 7.01
C ALA A 31 -8.25 25.20 7.47
N ILE A 32 -7.61 25.48 8.61
CA ILE A 32 -7.55 26.82 9.21
C ILE A 32 -6.14 27.39 9.02
N LEU A 33 -5.96 28.20 7.98
CA LEU A 33 -4.71 28.89 7.71
C LEU A 33 -4.67 30.22 8.47
N THR A 34 -3.49 30.56 8.97
CA THR A 34 -3.21 31.82 9.67
C THR A 34 -2.49 32.78 8.73
N VAL A 35 -3.12 33.93 8.49
CA VAL A 35 -2.50 35.08 7.84
C VAL A 35 -1.86 35.95 8.92
N THR A 36 -0.56 36.15 8.84
CA THR A 36 0.24 36.94 9.80
C THR A 36 0.54 38.32 9.25
N VAL A 37 0.57 39.32 10.13
CA VAL A 37 0.95 40.71 9.85
C VAL A 37 2.22 41.03 10.64
N ASN A 38 3.35 41.24 9.98
CA ASN A 38 4.64 41.45 10.65
C ASN A 38 4.71 42.77 11.45
N ASN A 39 4.07 43.83 10.92
CA ASN A 39 3.90 45.12 11.57
C ASN A 39 2.41 45.50 11.57
N PRO A 40 1.67 45.25 12.66
CA PRO A 40 0.23 45.52 12.73
C PRO A 40 -0.13 46.95 12.34
N ASN A 41 -1.15 47.11 11.50
CA ASN A 41 -1.55 48.41 10.98
C ASN A 41 -2.63 49.07 11.87
N PRO A 42 -2.55 50.37 12.17
CA PRO A 42 -3.63 51.09 12.89
C PRO A 42 -4.92 51.24 12.06
N GLN A 43 -4.88 50.98 10.76
CA GLN A 43 -6.04 50.87 9.88
C GLN A 43 -6.40 49.39 9.65
N GLN A 44 -7.65 49.14 9.29
CA GLN A 44 -8.10 47.81 8.91
C GLN A 44 -7.38 47.35 7.64
N ILE A 45 -6.90 46.11 7.63
CA ILE A 45 -6.34 45.49 6.43
C ILE A 45 -7.42 44.60 5.80
N THR A 46 -7.52 44.61 4.48
CA THR A 46 -8.27 43.60 3.73
C THR A 46 -7.37 42.93 2.70
N VAL A 47 -7.53 41.64 2.48
CA VAL A 47 -6.81 40.89 1.46
C VAL A 47 -7.75 39.85 0.86
N ASN A 48 -7.72 39.70 -0.46
CA ASN A 48 -8.48 38.65 -1.13
C ASN A 48 -7.72 37.32 -1.03
N TYR A 49 -8.45 36.21 -1.02
CA TYR A 49 -7.88 34.88 -1.09
C TYR A 49 -8.65 34.01 -2.07
N THR A 50 -7.94 33.06 -2.68
CA THR A 50 -8.49 32.09 -3.64
C THR A 50 -7.81 30.75 -3.42
N THR A 51 -8.59 29.67 -3.35
CA THR A 51 -8.07 28.30 -3.35
C THR A 51 -7.76 27.83 -4.78
N ALA A 52 -6.71 27.04 -4.97
CA ALA A 52 -6.43 26.37 -6.24
C ALA A 52 -5.86 24.94 -6.02
N PRO A 53 -6.29 23.95 -6.82
CA PRO A 53 -5.83 22.57 -6.68
C PRO A 53 -4.36 22.41 -7.13
N ILE A 54 -3.63 21.48 -6.51
CA ILE A 54 -2.40 20.91 -7.08
C ILE A 54 -2.71 19.48 -7.54
N ASP A 55 -2.99 18.61 -6.59
CA ASP A 55 -3.44 17.23 -6.78
C ASP A 55 -4.71 16.91 -5.98
N ALA A 56 -5.02 17.67 -4.92
CA ALA A 56 -6.36 17.65 -4.32
C ALA A 56 -7.40 18.21 -5.30
N THR A 57 -8.44 17.43 -5.56
CA THR A 57 -9.61 17.72 -6.38
C THR A 57 -10.65 18.61 -5.67
N ALA A 58 -10.89 19.78 -6.24
CA ALA A 58 -11.88 20.72 -5.74
C ALA A 58 -13.32 20.14 -5.68
N ASN A 59 -13.94 20.28 -4.51
CA ASN A 59 -15.26 19.76 -4.11
C ASN A 59 -15.36 18.23 -4.05
N VAL A 60 -14.23 17.54 -4.07
CA VAL A 60 -14.12 16.14 -3.63
C VAL A 60 -13.43 16.15 -2.26
N ASP A 61 -12.26 16.78 -2.14
CA ASP A 61 -11.44 16.71 -0.90
C ASP A 61 -11.51 18.03 -0.10
N TYR A 62 -11.76 19.15 -0.79
CA TYR A 62 -11.97 20.45 -0.15
C TYR A 62 -13.00 21.31 -0.88
N THR A 63 -13.68 22.21 -0.17
CA THR A 63 -14.61 23.14 -0.82
C THR A 63 -13.84 24.32 -1.44
N SER A 64 -13.93 24.47 -2.77
CA SER A 64 -13.28 25.58 -3.46
C SER A 64 -13.85 26.93 -3.03
N GLN A 65 -12.97 27.88 -2.70
CA GLN A 65 -13.37 29.14 -2.08
C GLN A 65 -12.58 30.32 -2.64
N THR A 66 -13.29 31.43 -2.83
CA THR A 66 -12.70 32.77 -2.95
C THR A 66 -13.36 33.69 -1.93
N GLY A 67 -12.64 34.68 -1.44
CA GLY A 67 -13.18 35.60 -0.45
C GLY A 67 -12.27 36.78 -0.14
N THR A 68 -12.71 37.61 0.80
CA THR A 68 -11.93 38.72 1.35
C THR A 68 -11.78 38.52 2.84
N LEU A 69 -10.53 38.36 3.30
CA LEU A 69 -10.18 38.34 4.70
C LEU A 69 -10.09 39.77 5.22
N THR A 70 -10.73 40.03 6.35
CA THR A 70 -10.65 41.31 7.07
C THR A 70 -9.82 41.14 8.33
N ILE A 71 -8.75 41.92 8.48
CA ILE A 71 -7.90 41.94 9.67
C ILE A 71 -8.16 43.24 10.42
N ALA A 72 -8.55 43.12 11.70
CA ALA A 72 -8.85 44.28 12.53
C ALA A 72 -7.61 45.16 12.76
N PRO A 73 -7.77 46.48 12.96
CA PRO A 73 -6.68 47.36 13.34
C PRO A 73 -5.83 46.82 14.50
N ASN A 74 -4.53 47.05 14.45
CA ASN A 74 -3.52 46.67 15.44
C ASN A 74 -3.53 45.17 15.80
N THR A 75 -3.97 44.32 14.87
CA THR A 75 -3.99 42.86 15.04
C THR A 75 -2.89 42.22 14.20
N SER A 76 -2.20 41.23 14.78
CA SER A 76 -1.08 40.54 14.13
C SER A 76 -1.47 39.31 13.31
N THR A 77 -2.69 38.80 13.47
CA THR A 77 -3.14 37.57 12.79
C THR A 77 -4.63 37.59 12.47
N ALA A 78 -5.02 36.89 11.41
CA ALA A 78 -6.40 36.49 11.15
C ALA A 78 -6.41 35.12 10.44
N SER A 79 -7.56 34.45 10.38
CA SER A 79 -7.64 33.09 9.85
C SER A 79 -8.54 32.98 8.63
N ILE A 80 -8.15 32.11 7.69
CA ILE A 80 -8.96 31.64 6.57
C ILE A 80 -9.35 30.20 6.88
N SER A 81 -10.64 29.88 6.81
CA SER A 81 -11.17 28.53 7.05
C SER A 81 -11.72 27.96 5.75
N ILE A 82 -11.14 26.86 5.29
CA ILE A 82 -11.56 26.13 4.09
C ILE A 82 -12.15 24.78 4.54
N PRO A 83 -13.41 24.45 4.23
CA PRO A 83 -13.99 23.15 4.58
C PRO A 83 -13.26 21.99 3.89
N ILE A 84 -12.97 20.94 4.67
CA ILE A 84 -12.41 19.66 4.20
C ILE A 84 -13.56 18.64 4.10
N LEU A 85 -13.53 17.82 3.06
CA LEU A 85 -14.59 16.91 2.70
C LEU A 85 -14.10 15.48 2.90
N ASN A 86 -14.50 14.87 4.02
CA ASN A 86 -14.10 13.52 4.37
C ASN A 86 -14.83 12.45 3.56
N ASP A 87 -14.11 11.43 3.12
CA ASP A 87 -14.70 10.15 2.74
C ASP A 87 -14.15 8.95 3.53
N ASN A 88 -14.23 7.73 3.00
CA ASN A 88 -13.80 6.50 3.69
C ASN A 88 -12.75 5.76 2.86
N LEU A 89 -12.13 6.42 1.88
CA LEU A 89 -11.06 5.88 1.07
C LEU A 89 -9.72 6.21 1.74
N ASN A 90 -8.74 5.33 1.51
CA ASN A 90 -7.38 5.59 1.93
C ASN A 90 -6.63 6.17 0.74
N GLU A 91 -6.30 7.45 0.81
CA GLU A 91 -5.74 8.21 -0.28
C GLU A 91 -4.28 8.63 0.03
N PRO A 92 -3.44 8.83 -0.99
CA PRO A 92 -2.15 9.47 -0.79
C PRO A 92 -2.34 10.91 -0.31
N ASP A 93 -1.35 11.47 0.40
CA ASP A 93 -1.38 12.89 0.79
C ASP A 93 -1.62 13.79 -0.43
N GLU A 94 -2.66 14.61 -0.36
CA GLU A 94 -3.06 15.52 -1.42
C GLU A 94 -2.89 16.98 -1.02
N VAL A 95 -2.84 17.87 -2.00
CA VAL A 95 -2.44 19.25 -1.80
C VAL A 95 -3.30 20.22 -2.59
N PHE A 96 -3.73 21.28 -1.91
CA PHE A 96 -4.21 22.50 -2.53
C PHE A 96 -3.50 23.74 -1.96
N THR A 97 -3.72 24.89 -2.59
CA THR A 97 -3.11 26.15 -2.19
C THR A 97 -4.16 27.21 -1.89
N VAL A 98 -3.80 28.18 -1.03
CA VAL A 98 -4.56 29.40 -0.77
C VAL A 98 -3.66 30.60 -1.09
N THR A 99 -3.99 31.34 -2.15
CA THR A 99 -3.20 32.48 -2.61
C THR A 99 -3.80 33.79 -2.15
N LEU A 100 -3.01 34.63 -1.48
CA LEU A 100 -3.37 36.00 -1.11
C LEU A 100 -3.23 36.95 -2.32
N SER A 101 -4.14 37.90 -2.45
CA SER A 101 -4.12 38.90 -3.51
C SER A 101 -4.78 40.21 -3.12
N ASN A 102 -4.53 41.27 -3.88
CA ASN A 102 -5.21 42.57 -3.76
C ASN A 102 -5.27 43.13 -2.31
N PRO A 103 -4.12 43.23 -1.61
CA PRO A 103 -4.12 43.74 -0.24
C PRO A 103 -4.44 45.25 -0.21
N VAL A 104 -5.10 45.68 0.87
CA VAL A 104 -5.37 47.09 1.18
C VAL A 104 -4.78 47.39 2.55
N ASN A 105 -4.07 48.51 2.67
CA ASN A 105 -3.33 48.93 3.87
C ASN A 105 -2.21 47.96 4.31
N ALA A 106 -1.78 47.07 3.41
CA ALA A 106 -0.65 46.17 3.59
C ALA A 106 -0.03 45.79 2.23
N THR A 107 1.14 45.17 2.25
CA THR A 107 1.72 44.44 1.12
C THR A 107 1.71 42.94 1.41
N ILE A 108 1.98 42.09 0.41
CA ILE A 108 2.15 40.64 0.60
C ILE A 108 3.64 40.31 0.48
N ASN A 109 4.14 39.44 1.35
CA ASN A 109 5.47 38.85 1.20
C ASN A 109 5.47 37.95 -0.06
N PRO A 110 6.26 38.27 -1.11
CA PRO A 110 6.24 37.48 -2.35
C PRO A 110 6.64 36.02 -2.14
N ASP A 111 7.45 35.73 -1.12
CA ASP A 111 7.92 34.38 -0.82
C ASP A 111 6.92 33.57 0.01
N GLU A 112 5.89 34.22 0.59
CA GLU A 112 4.90 33.61 1.50
C GLU A 112 3.47 34.09 1.15
N ALA A 113 3.23 34.35 -0.13
CA ALA A 113 1.93 34.77 -0.66
C ALA A 113 0.92 33.61 -0.77
N ILE A 114 1.44 32.38 -0.73
CA ILE A 114 0.70 31.14 -0.98
C ILE A 114 0.88 30.26 0.25
N GLY A 115 -0.23 29.85 0.85
CA GLY A 115 -0.25 28.83 1.90
C GLY A 115 -0.61 27.49 1.28
N GLN A 116 0.19 26.47 1.51
CA GLN A 116 -0.06 25.11 1.10
C GLN A 116 -0.85 24.37 2.19
N VAL A 117 -1.87 23.62 1.76
CA VAL A 117 -2.63 22.73 2.63
C VAL A 117 -2.42 21.32 2.13
N ILE A 118 -1.86 20.47 2.99
CA ILE A 118 -1.77 19.03 2.78
C ILE A 118 -2.95 18.37 3.49
N ILE A 119 -3.74 17.59 2.79
CA ILE A 119 -4.80 16.73 3.33
C ILE A 119 -4.22 15.32 3.43
N THR A 120 -4.40 14.66 4.57
CA THR A 120 -3.89 13.30 4.81
C THR A 120 -4.89 12.47 5.60
N ASP A 121 -5.00 11.18 5.28
CA ASP A 121 -5.76 10.22 6.09
C ASP A 121 -4.95 9.69 7.27
N THR A 122 -3.69 10.14 7.41
CA THR A 122 -2.75 9.62 8.41
C THR A 122 -2.74 10.44 9.69
N LEU A 123 -3.33 9.87 10.74
CA LEU A 123 -3.12 10.35 12.11
C LEU A 123 -1.78 9.88 12.66
N GLN A 124 -0.88 10.81 12.94
CA GLN A 124 0.37 10.53 13.65
C GLN A 124 0.21 10.64 15.17
N SER A 125 0.80 9.72 15.92
CA SER A 125 0.72 9.73 17.39
C SER A 125 2.04 9.36 18.08
N ALA A 126 2.45 10.18 19.05
CA ALA A 126 3.60 9.91 19.94
C ALA A 126 3.19 9.23 21.27
N ILE A 127 1.91 8.87 21.41
CA ILE A 127 1.32 8.17 22.56
C ILE A 127 0.44 7.02 22.08
N THR A 128 0.08 6.09 22.99
CA THR A 128 -0.90 5.05 22.68
C THR A 128 -2.20 5.66 22.19
N ARG A 129 -2.72 5.14 21.07
CA ARG A 129 -3.85 5.73 20.35
C ARG A 129 -4.80 4.69 19.80
N THR A 130 -6.10 4.93 19.98
CA THR A 130 -7.17 4.34 19.19
C THR A 130 -7.59 5.36 18.13
N LEU A 131 -7.75 4.91 16.88
CA LEU A 131 -8.25 5.76 15.80
C LEU A 131 -9.68 6.23 16.13
N PRO A 132 -9.96 7.54 16.02
CA PRO A 132 -11.32 8.03 15.88
C PRO A 132 -12.03 7.36 14.70
N ASN A 133 -13.35 7.44 14.67
CA ASN A 133 -14.12 7.09 13.48
C ASN A 133 -13.71 8.00 12.31
N ASN A 134 -13.83 7.47 11.08
CA ASN A 134 -13.53 8.18 9.83
C ASN A 134 -12.06 8.59 9.71
N ILE A 135 -11.14 7.82 10.28
CA ILE A 135 -9.71 7.99 10.01
C ILE A 135 -9.19 6.60 9.69
N GLU A 136 -8.45 6.49 8.60
CA GLU A 136 -8.12 5.22 7.98
C GLU A 136 -6.69 4.80 8.39
N ASN A 137 -5.78 5.76 8.58
CA ASN A 137 -4.37 5.45 8.82
C ASN A 137 -3.88 5.92 10.20
N LEU A 138 -3.19 5.03 10.92
CA LEU A 138 -2.46 5.34 12.16
C LEU A 138 -0.97 5.13 11.98
N ARG A 139 -0.17 6.16 12.26
CA ARG A 139 1.29 6.05 12.35
C ARG A 139 1.79 6.40 13.75
N LEU A 140 2.36 5.43 14.44
CA LEU A 140 3.05 5.66 15.70
C LEU A 140 4.43 6.26 15.43
N ILE A 141 4.82 7.28 16.20
CA ILE A 141 6.11 7.96 16.06
C ILE A 141 6.94 7.89 17.36
N GLY A 142 8.24 8.14 17.24
CA GLY A 142 9.19 8.05 18.35
C GLY A 142 9.70 6.64 18.59
N THR A 143 10.21 6.39 19.80
CA THR A 143 10.87 5.12 20.17
C THR A 143 10.27 4.48 21.45
N ASN A 144 9.20 5.07 21.97
CA ASN A 144 8.54 4.57 23.18
C ASN A 144 7.66 3.36 22.83
N ASN A 145 7.49 2.46 23.80
CA ASN A 145 6.52 1.36 23.71
C ASN A 145 5.09 1.90 23.83
N ILE A 146 4.53 2.32 22.71
CA ILE A 146 3.15 2.81 22.57
C ILE A 146 2.36 1.85 21.70
N ASN A 147 1.04 1.86 21.81
CA ASN A 147 0.18 0.91 21.10
C ASN A 147 -0.75 1.63 20.12
N GLY A 148 -1.12 0.93 19.05
CA GLY A 148 -2.04 1.41 18.03
C GLY A 148 -3.28 0.53 17.99
N THR A 149 -4.45 1.16 17.93
CA THR A 149 -5.71 0.46 17.71
C THR A 149 -6.49 1.17 16.62
N GLY A 150 -7.01 0.42 15.65
CA GLY A 150 -7.92 0.88 14.61
C GLY A 150 -9.32 1.23 15.13
N ASN A 151 -10.20 1.55 14.19
CA ASN A 151 -11.62 1.73 14.37
C ASN A 151 -12.38 0.51 13.80
N ALA A 152 -13.55 0.68 13.18
CA ALA A 152 -14.34 -0.45 12.66
C ALA A 152 -14.35 -0.55 11.13
N GLY A 153 -13.65 0.37 10.45
CA GLY A 153 -13.40 0.33 9.02
C GLY A 153 -12.02 -0.22 8.72
N ASP A 154 -11.69 -0.33 7.44
CA ASP A 154 -10.42 -0.86 6.96
C ASP A 154 -9.29 0.12 7.33
N ASN A 155 -8.33 -0.30 8.16
CA ASN A 155 -7.28 0.60 8.66
C ASN A 155 -5.87 0.20 8.24
N LYS A 156 -5.02 1.20 8.01
CA LYS A 156 -3.57 1.00 7.85
C LYS A 156 -2.85 1.41 9.13
N ILE A 157 -2.17 0.47 9.79
CA ILE A 157 -1.49 0.70 11.06
C ILE A 157 0.01 0.50 10.90
N THR A 158 0.79 1.53 11.17
CA THR A 158 2.26 1.48 11.21
C THR A 158 2.76 1.71 12.64
N GLY A 159 3.50 0.74 13.16
CA GLY A 159 4.21 0.83 14.44
C GLY A 159 5.40 1.79 14.42
N ASN A 160 6.01 1.99 15.58
CA ASN A 160 7.29 2.71 15.71
C ASN A 160 8.42 1.72 16.02
N SER A 161 9.57 2.18 16.53
CA SER A 161 10.71 1.29 16.86
C SER A 161 10.65 0.67 18.26
N GLY A 162 9.63 1.05 19.05
CA GLY A 162 9.35 0.44 20.34
C GLY A 162 8.54 -0.84 20.18
N ASN A 163 8.42 -1.61 21.24
CA ASN A 163 7.55 -2.79 21.23
C ASN A 163 6.09 -2.35 21.28
N ASN A 164 5.36 -2.55 20.19
CA ASN A 164 3.98 -2.13 20.02
C ASN A 164 3.01 -3.30 20.16
N ILE A 165 1.80 -3.00 20.64
CA ILE A 165 0.60 -3.81 20.35
C ILE A 165 -0.17 -3.07 19.27
N LEU A 166 -0.39 -3.74 18.13
CA LEU A 166 -1.16 -3.21 17.01
C LEU A 166 -2.43 -4.05 16.86
N ALA A 167 -3.59 -3.39 16.78
CA ALA A 167 -4.89 -4.05 16.64
C ALA A 167 -5.74 -3.28 15.63
N GLY A 168 -6.17 -3.91 14.55
CA GLY A 168 -7.01 -3.34 13.48
C GLY A 168 -8.47 -3.23 13.91
N ALA A 169 -8.93 -4.22 14.66
CA ALA A 169 -10.28 -4.40 15.19
C ALA A 169 -11.26 -5.08 14.22
N ASN A 170 -12.15 -4.35 13.55
CA ASN A 170 -12.97 -4.92 12.47
C ASN A 170 -12.63 -4.19 11.18
N GLY A 171 -12.91 -4.82 10.03
CA GLY A 171 -12.51 -4.29 8.73
C GLY A 171 -11.43 -5.16 8.14
N ASN A 172 -11.00 -4.83 6.92
CA ASN A 172 -9.83 -5.42 6.28
C ASN A 172 -8.63 -4.56 6.63
N ASP A 173 -7.83 -4.98 7.60
CA ASP A 173 -6.76 -4.15 8.15
C ASP A 173 -5.40 -4.48 7.52
N ILE A 174 -4.53 -3.46 7.43
CA ILE A 174 -3.16 -3.59 6.94
C ILE A 174 -2.19 -3.17 8.04
N TYR A 175 -1.34 -4.10 8.48
CA TYR A 175 -0.24 -3.83 9.39
C TYR A 175 1.06 -3.66 8.62
N CYS A 176 1.59 -2.44 8.59
CA CYS A 176 2.77 -2.11 7.81
C CYS A 176 4.06 -2.23 8.62
N PHE A 177 5.03 -2.96 8.06
CA PHE A 177 6.34 -3.19 8.62
C PHE A 177 7.43 -2.91 7.58
N ASN A 178 7.98 -1.69 7.58
CA ASN A 178 9.26 -1.44 6.89
C ASN A 178 10.42 -1.80 7.82
N ALA A 179 10.72 -3.09 7.88
CA ALA A 179 11.73 -3.67 8.75
C ALA A 179 13.15 -3.62 8.14
N SER A 180 13.41 -2.73 7.19
CA SER A 180 14.79 -2.36 6.79
C SER A 180 15.53 -1.61 7.91
N THR A 181 14.80 -1.12 8.92
CA THR A 181 15.33 -0.59 10.18
C THR A 181 14.70 -1.32 11.37
N PRO A 182 15.29 -1.26 12.58
CA PRO A 182 14.74 -1.92 13.75
C PRO A 182 13.35 -1.39 14.14
N LEU A 183 12.38 -2.30 14.23
CA LEU A 183 11.01 -2.05 14.67
C LEU A 183 10.72 -2.65 16.06
N GLY A 184 11.56 -3.56 16.56
CA GLY A 184 11.45 -4.09 17.92
C GLY A 184 10.71 -5.43 17.98
N SER A 185 9.90 -5.62 19.01
CA SER A 185 9.12 -6.84 19.24
C SER A 185 7.65 -6.51 19.41
N ASP A 186 6.88 -6.74 18.35
CA ASP A 186 5.50 -6.31 18.27
C ASP A 186 4.53 -7.47 18.44
N THR A 187 3.32 -7.13 18.88
CA THR A 187 2.20 -8.03 18.98
C THR A 187 1.09 -7.55 18.07
N ILE A 188 0.64 -8.41 17.15
CA ILE A 188 -0.58 -8.16 16.39
C ILE A 188 -1.75 -8.81 17.11
N GLN A 189 -2.81 -8.03 17.31
CA GLN A 189 -3.99 -8.44 18.03
C GLN A 189 -5.23 -8.32 17.15
N GLU A 190 -5.66 -9.48 16.65
CA GLU A 190 -6.91 -9.62 15.89
C GLU A 190 -8.15 -9.93 16.72
N THR A 191 -9.31 -9.71 16.10
CA THR A 191 -10.61 -10.13 16.60
C THR A 191 -11.20 -11.28 15.77
N THR A 192 -12.04 -12.12 16.38
CA THR A 192 -12.65 -13.27 15.68
C THR A 192 -13.76 -12.90 14.69
N THR A 193 -14.04 -11.61 14.52
CA THR A 193 -15.09 -11.06 13.63
C THR A 193 -14.53 -10.08 12.61
N GLY A 194 -13.20 -10.06 12.44
CA GLY A 194 -12.47 -9.20 11.49
C GLY A 194 -12.75 -9.55 10.04
N GLY A 195 -12.35 -8.63 9.15
CA GLY A 195 -12.37 -8.82 7.70
C GLY A 195 -11.19 -9.67 7.23
N ILE A 196 -10.61 -9.31 6.09
CA ILE A 196 -9.42 -9.93 5.52
C ILE A 196 -8.21 -9.06 5.85
N ASP A 197 -7.32 -9.54 6.72
CA ASP A 197 -6.22 -8.76 7.26
C ASP A 197 -4.88 -9.11 6.61
N THR A 198 -4.01 -8.11 6.51
CA THR A 198 -2.75 -8.19 5.76
C THR A 198 -1.56 -7.73 6.60
N LEU A 199 -0.50 -8.53 6.62
CA LEU A 199 0.84 -8.07 6.98
C LEU A 199 1.54 -7.56 5.73
N ASP A 200 1.89 -6.27 5.72
CA ASP A 200 2.56 -5.63 4.60
C ASP A 200 4.01 -5.28 4.98
N PHE A 201 4.95 -6.01 4.38
CA PHE A 201 6.39 -5.81 4.55
C PHE A 201 7.04 -4.99 3.43
N THR A 202 6.24 -4.33 2.56
CA THR A 202 6.76 -3.51 1.45
C THR A 202 7.84 -2.53 1.94
N GLY A 203 8.98 -2.48 1.25
CA GLY A 203 10.17 -1.72 1.63
C GLY A 203 11.12 -2.44 2.58
N THR A 204 10.84 -3.68 2.98
CA THR A 204 11.77 -4.55 3.71
C THR A 204 12.67 -5.32 2.74
N ASN A 205 13.91 -4.87 2.56
CA ASN A 205 14.79 -5.41 1.52
C ASN A 205 15.64 -6.62 1.99
N THR A 206 15.15 -7.35 2.99
CA THR A 206 15.84 -8.49 3.61
C THR A 206 14.83 -9.58 3.91
N ALA A 207 15.29 -10.82 4.01
CA ALA A 207 14.44 -11.99 4.25
C ALA A 207 13.44 -11.81 5.40
N VAL A 208 12.16 -11.89 5.07
CA VAL A 208 10.98 -11.98 5.94
C VAL A 208 10.67 -13.44 6.21
N ARG A 209 10.43 -13.79 7.48
CA ARG A 209 10.17 -15.15 7.94
C ARG A 209 8.97 -15.17 8.88
N VAL A 210 7.79 -15.38 8.33
CA VAL A 210 6.53 -15.34 9.08
C VAL A 210 5.74 -16.62 8.88
N ASN A 211 5.20 -17.14 9.97
CA ASN A 211 4.21 -18.21 9.97
C ASN A 211 2.96 -17.76 10.74
N LEU A 212 1.84 -17.60 10.03
CA LEU A 212 0.57 -17.10 10.59
C LEU A 212 -0.06 -18.08 11.59
N GLY A 213 0.32 -19.36 11.56
CA GLY A 213 -0.10 -20.37 12.54
C GLY A 213 0.68 -20.36 13.85
N ILE A 214 1.77 -19.59 13.98
CA ILE A 214 2.58 -19.54 15.20
C ILE A 214 2.22 -18.32 16.05
N THR A 215 1.58 -18.56 17.20
CA THR A 215 1.19 -17.50 18.15
C THR A 215 2.28 -17.14 19.16
N THR A 216 3.35 -17.94 19.26
CA THR A 216 4.53 -17.60 20.07
C THR A 216 5.45 -16.62 19.35
N VAL A 217 6.33 -15.94 20.08
CA VAL A 217 7.30 -15.01 19.50
C VAL A 217 8.10 -15.68 18.37
N GLN A 218 8.07 -15.08 17.18
CA GLN A 218 8.85 -15.47 16.01
C GLN A 218 9.73 -14.30 15.55
N THR A 219 10.91 -14.61 15.01
CA THR A 219 11.79 -13.59 14.43
C THR A 219 11.39 -13.37 12.97
N ALA A 220 10.56 -12.35 12.74
CA ALA A 220 10.05 -12.03 11.41
C ALA A 220 11.16 -11.49 10.50
N VAL A 221 12.00 -10.58 11.00
CA VAL A 221 13.16 -10.06 10.27
C VAL A 221 14.37 -10.06 11.20
N THR A 222 15.46 -10.67 10.76
CA THR A 222 16.65 -10.86 11.59
C THR A 222 17.19 -9.50 12.09
N ASN A 223 17.39 -9.38 13.40
CA ASN A 223 17.79 -8.16 14.13
C ASN A 223 16.77 -7.01 14.17
N ASN A 224 15.80 -6.94 13.25
CA ASN A 224 14.94 -5.78 13.11
C ASN A 224 13.53 -5.96 13.67
N LEU A 225 12.95 -7.16 13.57
CA LEU A 225 11.57 -7.37 13.98
C LEU A 225 11.32 -8.78 14.54
N LYS A 226 10.66 -8.83 15.70
CA LYS A 226 9.98 -10.03 16.19
C LYS A 226 8.48 -9.77 16.22
N LEU A 227 7.70 -10.78 15.87
CA LEU A 227 6.24 -10.73 15.92
C LEU A 227 5.69 -11.79 16.86
N THR A 228 4.57 -11.45 17.48
CA THR A 228 3.72 -12.37 18.24
C THR A 228 2.29 -12.16 17.76
N PHE A 229 1.59 -13.24 17.43
CA PHE A 229 0.17 -13.17 17.09
C PHE A 229 -0.70 -13.50 18.30
N SER A 230 -1.83 -12.81 18.45
CA SER A 230 -2.79 -13.14 19.51
C SER A 230 -3.33 -14.56 19.36
N ALA A 231 -3.91 -15.11 20.42
CA ALA A 231 -4.46 -16.47 20.40
C ALA A 231 -5.62 -16.64 19.39
N ASN A 232 -6.26 -15.55 19.00
CA ASN A 232 -7.34 -15.51 18.02
C ASN A 232 -6.85 -14.92 16.69
N ASN A 233 -5.60 -15.20 16.29
CA ASN A 233 -5.05 -14.70 15.05
C ASN A 233 -5.93 -15.12 13.86
N THR A 234 -6.43 -14.14 13.11
CA THR A 234 -7.21 -14.36 11.90
C THR A 234 -6.55 -13.83 10.65
N ILE A 235 -5.34 -13.26 10.71
CA ILE A 235 -4.65 -12.72 9.54
C ILE A 235 -4.59 -13.74 8.40
N GLU A 236 -4.99 -13.32 7.20
CA GLU A 236 -4.99 -14.13 6.00
C GLU A 236 -3.78 -13.86 5.10
N ASN A 237 -3.32 -12.62 5.02
CA ASN A 237 -2.42 -12.22 3.94
C ASN A 237 -1.04 -11.79 4.42
N ILE A 238 -0.03 -12.09 3.61
CA ILE A 238 1.31 -11.53 3.74
C ILE A 238 1.76 -11.00 2.38
N ILE A 239 2.25 -9.77 2.38
CA ILE A 239 2.95 -9.15 1.26
C ILE A 239 4.39 -8.90 1.70
N SER A 240 5.35 -9.39 0.92
CA SER A 240 6.77 -9.10 1.10
C SER A 240 7.36 -8.35 -0.10
N ASP A 241 8.68 -8.14 -0.11
CA ASP A 241 9.40 -7.33 -1.10
C ASP A 241 10.54 -8.15 -1.73
N SER A 242 11.81 -7.72 -1.66
CA SER A 242 12.92 -8.27 -2.48
C SER A 242 13.83 -9.27 -1.76
N GLY A 243 13.42 -9.78 -0.59
CA GLY A 243 14.19 -10.71 0.22
C GLY A 243 13.99 -12.16 -0.20
N ASN A 244 14.90 -13.08 0.19
CA ASN A 244 14.63 -14.52 0.07
C ASN A 244 13.77 -14.96 1.27
N ASP A 245 12.47 -14.92 1.07
CA ASP A 245 11.47 -14.96 2.12
C ASP A 245 11.02 -16.38 2.43
N ARG A 246 10.47 -16.54 3.63
CA ARG A 246 9.81 -17.79 4.03
C ARG A 246 8.48 -17.46 4.68
N LEU A 247 7.43 -17.54 3.89
CA LEU A 247 6.07 -17.18 4.27
C LEU A 247 5.26 -18.46 4.45
N THR A 248 4.53 -18.54 5.54
CA THR A 248 3.66 -19.68 5.83
C THR A 248 2.30 -19.16 6.29
N GLY A 249 1.23 -19.63 5.64
CA GLY A 249 -0.16 -19.32 5.97
C GLY A 249 -0.61 -19.97 7.29
N ASN A 250 -1.91 -20.18 7.42
CA ASN A 250 -2.56 -20.84 8.54
C ASN A 250 -3.67 -21.77 8.00
N SER A 251 -4.79 -21.95 8.71
CA SER A 251 -5.88 -22.81 8.25
C SER A 251 -6.99 -22.05 7.50
N LEU A 252 -6.77 -20.76 7.22
CA LEU A 252 -7.67 -19.89 6.49
C LEU A 252 -7.24 -19.84 5.03
N ASN A 253 -8.04 -19.23 4.17
CA ASN A 253 -7.63 -18.98 2.78
C ASN A 253 -6.65 -17.82 2.76
N ASN A 254 -5.36 -18.10 2.56
CA ASN A 254 -4.29 -17.12 2.62
C ASN A 254 -3.92 -16.59 1.23
N THR A 255 -3.55 -15.31 1.15
CA THR A 255 -2.81 -14.78 0.00
C THR A 255 -1.38 -14.45 0.42
N LEU A 256 -0.42 -15.16 -0.16
CA LEU A 256 1.00 -15.00 0.14
C LEU A 256 1.73 -14.45 -1.09
N THR A 257 2.36 -13.28 -0.95
CA THR A 257 3.17 -12.65 -2.01
C THR A 257 4.63 -12.55 -1.56
N GLY A 258 5.51 -13.31 -2.23
CA GLY A 258 6.96 -13.32 -1.97
C GLY A 258 7.64 -12.04 -2.46
N GLY A 259 7.37 -11.66 -3.70
CA GLY A 259 7.85 -10.42 -4.29
C GLY A 259 9.03 -10.68 -5.22
N GLY A 260 10.25 -10.33 -4.83
CA GLY A 260 11.45 -10.69 -5.56
C GLY A 260 12.42 -11.43 -4.64
N GLY A 261 13.31 -12.24 -5.20
CA GLY A 261 14.17 -13.13 -4.40
C GLY A 261 13.78 -14.59 -4.67
N ASN A 262 14.47 -15.52 -4.01
CA ASN A 262 14.11 -16.92 -4.08
C ASN A 262 13.35 -17.30 -2.81
N ASP A 263 12.04 -17.38 -2.93
CA ASP A 263 11.11 -17.44 -1.81
C ASP A 263 10.63 -18.86 -1.52
N GLN A 264 10.14 -19.06 -0.30
CA GLN A 264 9.48 -20.28 0.13
C GLN A 264 8.10 -19.94 0.67
N LEU A 265 7.05 -20.29 -0.07
CA LEU A 265 5.67 -20.00 0.25
C LEU A 265 4.94 -21.31 0.57
N THR A 266 4.26 -21.37 1.70
CA THR A 266 3.46 -22.53 2.11
C THR A 266 2.08 -22.10 2.59
N GLY A 267 1.02 -22.51 1.90
CA GLY A 267 -0.37 -22.19 2.24
C GLY A 267 -0.83 -22.84 3.56
N GLN A 268 -0.69 -24.16 3.65
CA GLN A 268 -1.16 -25.06 4.71
C GLN A 268 -2.58 -25.61 4.47
N ASP A 269 -3.58 -25.27 5.28
CA ASP A 269 -4.97 -25.70 5.03
C ASP A 269 -5.74 -24.48 4.54
N GLY A 270 -6.66 -24.64 3.59
CA GLY A 270 -7.40 -23.52 3.02
C GLY A 270 -7.26 -23.50 1.51
N ASN A 271 -8.01 -22.63 0.84
CA ASN A 271 -7.84 -22.40 -0.59
C ASN A 271 -6.91 -21.20 -0.76
N ASP A 272 -5.62 -21.49 -0.90
CA ASP A 272 -4.59 -20.46 -0.82
C ASP A 272 -4.26 -19.87 -2.19
N SER A 273 -3.70 -18.67 -2.20
CA SER A 273 -3.18 -17.99 -3.38
C SER A 273 -1.72 -17.62 -3.16
N LEU A 274 -0.83 -18.29 -3.89
CA LEU A 274 0.61 -18.16 -3.77
C LEU A 274 1.16 -17.42 -4.98
N ILE A 275 1.78 -16.26 -4.75
CA ILE A 275 2.47 -15.45 -5.74
C ILE A 275 3.95 -15.45 -5.32
N GLY A 276 4.77 -16.30 -5.96
CA GLY A 276 6.22 -16.30 -5.72
C GLY A 276 6.82 -14.96 -6.12
N GLY A 277 6.69 -14.64 -7.40
CA GLY A 277 7.02 -13.33 -7.96
C GLY A 277 8.21 -13.43 -8.88
N SER A 278 9.33 -12.83 -8.53
CA SER A 278 10.55 -12.84 -9.33
C SER A 278 11.71 -13.55 -8.65
N GLY A 279 12.23 -14.58 -9.29
CA GLY A 279 13.30 -15.42 -8.77
C GLY A 279 12.85 -16.87 -8.84
N ASP A 280 13.66 -17.79 -8.32
CA ASP A 280 13.30 -19.20 -8.36
C ASP A 280 12.67 -19.58 -7.02
N ASP A 281 11.33 -19.66 -7.00
CA ASP A 281 10.55 -19.82 -5.78
C ASP A 281 10.17 -21.29 -5.51
N LEU A 282 9.94 -21.64 -4.25
CA LEU A 282 9.36 -22.91 -3.84
C LEU A 282 7.95 -22.68 -3.28
N LEU A 283 6.96 -23.23 -3.96
CA LEU A 283 5.54 -23.05 -3.66
C LEU A 283 4.93 -24.38 -3.20
N THR A 284 4.26 -24.35 -2.05
CA THR A 284 3.53 -25.48 -1.46
C THR A 284 2.12 -25.03 -1.13
N GLY A 285 1.10 -25.56 -1.82
CA GLY A 285 -0.30 -25.19 -1.57
C GLY A 285 -0.77 -25.75 -0.22
N GLY A 286 -0.68 -27.07 -0.10
CA GLY A 286 -1.15 -27.83 1.06
C GLY A 286 -2.51 -28.47 0.80
N ASN A 287 -3.38 -28.42 1.80
CA ASN A 287 -4.73 -28.97 1.73
C ASN A 287 -5.71 -27.91 1.26
N GLY A 288 -6.31 -28.11 0.09
CA GLY A 288 -7.39 -27.27 -0.41
C GLY A 288 -7.40 -27.25 -1.92
N SER A 289 -8.01 -26.22 -2.48
CA SER A 289 -7.91 -25.90 -3.90
C SER A 289 -7.11 -24.62 -4.04
N ASP A 290 -5.82 -24.79 -4.34
CA ASP A 290 -4.84 -23.71 -4.27
C ASP A 290 -4.55 -23.08 -5.64
N ASN A 291 -4.20 -21.81 -5.63
CA ASN A 291 -3.81 -21.06 -6.81
C ASN A 291 -2.30 -20.74 -6.76
N PHE A 292 -1.56 -21.20 -7.77
CA PHE A 292 -0.18 -20.82 -8.02
C PHE A 292 -0.16 -19.76 -9.12
N ILE A 293 0.13 -18.51 -8.76
CA ILE A 293 -0.15 -17.34 -9.59
C ILE A 293 1.13 -16.79 -10.22
N PHE A 294 1.16 -16.76 -11.56
CA PHE A 294 2.24 -16.22 -12.37
C PHE A 294 1.81 -14.91 -13.03
N ASN A 295 2.14 -13.78 -12.38
CA ASN A 295 1.76 -12.43 -12.80
C ASN A 295 2.94 -11.44 -12.87
N SER A 296 4.17 -11.88 -12.64
CA SER A 296 5.37 -11.04 -12.76
C SER A 296 5.97 -11.10 -14.17
N SER A 297 6.63 -10.02 -14.57
CA SER A 297 7.36 -9.96 -15.85
C SER A 297 8.66 -10.77 -15.86
N ASN A 298 9.23 -11.03 -14.68
CA ASN A 298 10.33 -11.96 -14.50
C ASN A 298 9.82 -13.09 -13.60
N LEU A 299 9.56 -14.25 -14.18
CA LEU A 299 8.94 -15.38 -13.50
C LEU A 299 9.94 -16.29 -12.78
N GLY A 300 11.24 -16.19 -13.10
CA GLY A 300 12.21 -17.24 -12.74
C GLY A 300 11.74 -18.63 -13.13
N ILE A 301 12.21 -19.66 -12.42
CA ILE A 301 11.74 -21.05 -12.55
C ILE A 301 11.26 -21.54 -11.19
N ASP A 302 9.95 -21.51 -10.99
CA ASP A 302 9.35 -21.89 -9.71
C ASP A 302 9.18 -23.41 -9.58
N ALA A 303 9.40 -23.94 -8.39
CA ALA A 303 9.11 -25.31 -8.04
C ALA A 303 7.79 -25.39 -7.26
N ILE A 304 6.81 -26.10 -7.79
CA ILE A 304 5.53 -26.38 -7.11
C ILE A 304 5.59 -27.81 -6.55
N SER A 305 5.50 -27.90 -5.22
CA SER A 305 5.89 -29.13 -4.51
C SER A 305 4.80 -30.19 -4.36
N ASP A 306 3.53 -29.82 -4.48
CA ASP A 306 2.39 -30.66 -4.09
C ASP A 306 1.15 -30.48 -4.98
N PHE A 307 1.32 -30.00 -6.21
CA PHE A 307 0.22 -29.75 -7.13
C PHE A 307 -0.69 -30.97 -7.33
N THR A 308 -2.00 -30.77 -7.11
CA THR A 308 -3.06 -31.76 -7.23
C THR A 308 -4.00 -31.39 -8.38
N SER A 309 -3.84 -32.05 -9.53
CA SER A 309 -4.72 -31.88 -10.70
C SER A 309 -6.20 -32.10 -10.35
N GLY A 310 -7.06 -31.23 -10.89
CA GLY A 310 -8.49 -31.19 -10.62
C GLY A 310 -8.89 -30.42 -9.36
N SER A 311 -7.96 -30.17 -8.44
CA SER A 311 -8.18 -29.28 -7.28
C SER A 311 -7.50 -27.93 -7.53
N ASP A 312 -6.18 -27.96 -7.69
CA ASP A 312 -5.34 -26.77 -7.76
C ASP A 312 -5.39 -26.12 -9.14
N LYS A 313 -4.87 -24.89 -9.21
CA LYS A 313 -4.82 -24.09 -10.41
C LYS A 313 -3.46 -23.45 -10.60
N ILE A 314 -2.94 -23.56 -11.81
CA ILE A 314 -1.88 -22.69 -12.33
C ILE A 314 -2.56 -21.48 -12.96
N VAL A 315 -2.39 -20.32 -12.34
CA VAL A 315 -3.07 -19.09 -12.74
C VAL A 315 -2.11 -18.18 -13.47
N LEU A 316 -2.43 -17.82 -14.72
CA LEU A 316 -1.55 -17.08 -15.61
C LEU A 316 -2.14 -15.69 -15.94
N SER A 317 -1.36 -14.62 -15.78
CA SER A 317 -1.78 -13.27 -16.19
C SER A 317 -1.70 -13.07 -17.69
N LYS A 318 -2.79 -12.57 -18.30
CA LYS A 318 -2.82 -12.25 -19.74
C LYS A 318 -1.92 -11.07 -20.11
N ALA A 319 -1.55 -10.23 -19.16
CA ALA A 319 -0.53 -9.20 -19.37
C ALA A 319 0.86 -9.81 -19.66
N ILE A 320 1.16 -10.99 -19.13
CA ILE A 320 2.44 -11.69 -19.32
C ILE A 320 2.31 -12.73 -20.44
N PHE A 321 1.31 -13.61 -20.35
CA PHE A 321 1.04 -14.70 -21.28
C PHE A 321 0.16 -14.24 -22.45
N THR A 322 0.59 -13.17 -23.13
CA THR A 322 -0.18 -12.40 -24.14
C THR A 322 -0.68 -13.22 -25.35
N ALA A 323 -0.07 -14.37 -25.63
CA ALA A 323 -0.50 -15.26 -26.71
C ALA A 323 -1.74 -16.11 -26.38
N LEU A 324 -2.12 -16.23 -25.10
CA LEU A 324 -3.28 -17.00 -24.65
C LEU A 324 -4.59 -16.25 -24.91
N GLN A 325 -5.56 -16.95 -25.49
CA GLN A 325 -6.81 -16.36 -26.02
C GLN A 325 -8.05 -16.75 -25.22
N SER A 326 -7.96 -17.75 -24.35
CA SER A 326 -9.04 -18.17 -23.48
C SER A 326 -9.58 -17.02 -22.60
N VAL A 327 -10.81 -17.21 -22.16
CA VAL A 327 -11.54 -16.25 -21.33
C VAL A 327 -11.01 -16.31 -19.90
N ILE A 328 -10.89 -15.16 -19.27
CA ILE A 328 -10.49 -15.00 -17.86
C ILE A 328 -11.40 -15.82 -16.93
N GLY A 329 -10.80 -16.38 -15.88
CA GLY A 329 -11.46 -17.19 -14.85
C GLY A 329 -11.81 -18.62 -15.27
N ASN A 330 -11.54 -19.02 -16.51
CA ASN A 330 -11.75 -20.38 -16.99
C ASN A 330 -10.42 -21.07 -17.32
N GLY A 331 -10.44 -22.40 -17.39
CA GLY A 331 -9.36 -23.17 -17.99
C GLY A 331 -9.24 -22.97 -19.50
N PHE A 332 -8.23 -23.61 -20.09
CA PHE A 332 -7.98 -23.47 -21.52
C PHE A 332 -9.13 -24.05 -22.35
N SER A 333 -9.54 -23.27 -23.34
CA SER A 333 -10.64 -23.58 -24.25
C SER A 333 -10.19 -23.75 -25.70
N GLN A 334 -8.93 -23.40 -26.01
CA GLN A 334 -8.36 -23.54 -27.35
C GLN A 334 -7.37 -24.71 -27.40
N PRO A 335 -7.46 -25.60 -28.41
CA PRO A 335 -6.54 -26.74 -28.55
C PRO A 335 -5.06 -26.35 -28.69
N ALA A 336 -4.77 -25.12 -29.12
CA ALA A 336 -3.39 -24.62 -29.29
C ALA A 336 -2.81 -24.03 -28.00
N GLU A 337 -3.55 -23.95 -26.90
CA GLU A 337 -3.04 -23.33 -25.66
C GLU A 337 -2.26 -24.30 -24.79
N PHE A 338 -2.53 -25.59 -24.88
CA PHE A 338 -1.91 -26.57 -23.99
C PHE A 338 -1.64 -27.91 -24.69
N ALA A 339 -0.44 -28.44 -24.47
CA ALA A 339 -0.08 -29.80 -24.83
C ALA A 339 0.86 -30.41 -23.77
N SER A 340 0.79 -31.73 -23.63
CA SER A 340 1.75 -32.52 -22.85
C SER A 340 2.70 -33.28 -23.78
N VAL A 341 3.96 -33.40 -23.39
CA VAL A 341 4.98 -34.21 -24.08
C VAL A 341 5.65 -35.20 -23.12
N ASP A 342 6.25 -36.26 -23.66
CA ASP A 342 6.87 -37.32 -22.86
C ASP A 342 8.27 -36.94 -22.33
N ASP A 343 8.96 -36.00 -22.99
CA ASP A 343 10.33 -35.58 -22.67
C ASP A 343 10.54 -34.09 -23.03
N ASP A 344 11.47 -33.43 -22.34
CA ASP A 344 11.83 -32.03 -22.52
C ASP A 344 12.33 -31.76 -23.94
N ASP A 345 13.02 -32.74 -24.55
CA ASP A 345 13.51 -32.66 -25.93
C ASP A 345 12.36 -32.50 -26.95
N LEU A 346 11.13 -32.92 -26.60
CA LEU A 346 9.96 -32.81 -27.47
C LEU A 346 9.24 -31.47 -27.34
N VAL A 347 9.57 -30.65 -26.33
CA VAL A 347 8.95 -29.35 -26.10
C VAL A 347 9.09 -28.46 -27.34
N ALA A 348 10.26 -28.47 -27.98
CA ALA A 348 10.54 -27.67 -29.17
C ALA A 348 9.73 -28.08 -30.41
N THR A 349 9.12 -29.26 -30.40
CA THR A 349 8.30 -29.77 -31.51
C THR A 349 6.81 -29.41 -31.37
N SER A 350 6.39 -28.96 -30.18
CA SER A 350 5.02 -28.58 -29.90
C SER A 350 4.68 -27.21 -30.47
N SER A 351 3.48 -27.08 -31.07
CA SER A 351 2.92 -25.79 -31.47
C SER A 351 2.03 -25.16 -30.39
N ALA A 352 1.90 -25.79 -29.22
CA ALA A 352 1.09 -25.23 -28.14
C ALA A 352 1.80 -24.09 -27.42
N PHE A 353 1.03 -23.15 -26.85
CA PHE A 353 1.57 -22.02 -26.09
C PHE A 353 2.11 -22.44 -24.72
N ILE A 354 1.39 -23.28 -23.99
CA ILE A 354 1.86 -23.92 -22.76
C ILE A 354 2.19 -25.37 -23.07
N VAL A 355 3.41 -25.78 -22.72
CA VAL A 355 3.88 -27.16 -22.94
C VAL A 355 4.33 -27.74 -21.62
N TYR A 356 3.76 -28.88 -21.26
CA TYR A 356 4.09 -29.61 -20.03
C TYR A 356 4.86 -30.89 -20.35
N SER A 357 6.02 -31.08 -19.73
CA SER A 357 6.81 -32.31 -19.84
C SER A 357 6.43 -33.28 -18.73
N THR A 358 5.93 -34.45 -19.12
CA THR A 358 5.46 -35.49 -18.20
C THR A 358 6.58 -36.35 -17.60
N SER A 359 7.83 -36.16 -18.02
CA SER A 359 8.99 -36.84 -17.42
C SER A 359 9.72 -36.00 -16.38
N SER A 360 9.76 -34.68 -16.57
CA SER A 360 10.47 -33.74 -15.68
C SER A 360 9.52 -32.94 -14.77
N GLY A 361 8.25 -32.79 -15.16
CA GLY A 361 7.31 -31.88 -14.50
C GLY A 361 7.42 -30.43 -14.99
N SER A 362 8.32 -30.12 -15.92
CA SER A 362 8.57 -28.75 -16.38
C SER A 362 7.45 -28.19 -17.26
N ILE A 363 7.16 -26.91 -17.07
CA ILE A 363 6.16 -26.14 -17.81
C ILE A 363 6.85 -24.99 -18.54
N TYR A 364 6.63 -24.93 -19.85
CA TYR A 364 7.24 -23.97 -20.75
C TYR A 364 6.19 -23.06 -21.36
N TYR A 365 6.55 -21.79 -21.55
CA TYR A 365 5.76 -20.85 -22.34
C TYR A 365 6.40 -20.60 -23.72
N ASN A 366 5.78 -21.14 -24.76
CA ASN A 366 6.15 -20.90 -26.15
C ASN A 366 5.35 -19.71 -26.70
N GLN A 367 5.85 -18.49 -26.53
CA GLN A 367 5.12 -17.26 -26.89
C GLN A 367 4.66 -17.21 -28.36
N ASN A 368 5.37 -17.85 -29.29
CA ASN A 368 5.07 -17.77 -30.73
C ASN A 368 4.26 -18.96 -31.28
N GLY A 369 4.02 -20.01 -30.49
CA GLY A 369 3.27 -21.21 -30.89
C GLY A 369 3.89 -22.00 -32.06
N SER A 370 5.20 -21.88 -32.30
CA SER A 370 5.87 -22.51 -33.47
C SER A 370 6.51 -23.86 -33.13
N ALA A 371 6.27 -24.86 -33.99
CA ALA A 371 6.79 -26.24 -33.89
C ALA A 371 8.28 -26.40 -34.27
N ALA A 372 8.92 -25.34 -34.78
CA ALA A 372 10.32 -25.37 -35.24
C ALA A 372 11.20 -24.36 -34.49
N GLY A 373 10.67 -23.73 -33.45
CA GLY A 373 11.36 -22.67 -32.76
C GLY A 373 10.69 -22.34 -31.44
N LEU A 374 11.27 -22.86 -30.35
CA LEU A 374 11.28 -22.13 -29.09
C LEU A 374 12.04 -20.83 -29.33
N GLY A 375 11.38 -19.83 -29.91
CA GLY A 375 11.85 -18.46 -29.78
C GLY A 375 11.73 -18.14 -28.30
N THR A 376 12.86 -18.02 -27.60
CA THR A 376 12.95 -17.69 -26.15
C THR A 376 11.92 -18.43 -25.27
N GLY A 377 11.53 -19.66 -25.63
CA GLY A 377 10.60 -20.45 -24.83
C GLY A 377 11.24 -20.71 -23.48
N SER A 378 10.67 -20.10 -22.44
CA SER A 378 11.26 -20.09 -21.11
C SER A 378 10.47 -21.07 -20.24
N GLU A 379 11.19 -21.99 -19.62
CA GLU A 379 10.66 -22.70 -18.46
C GLU A 379 10.32 -21.65 -17.40
N PHE A 380 9.16 -21.79 -16.77
CA PHE A 380 8.74 -20.86 -15.72
C PHE A 380 8.25 -21.58 -14.46
N ALA A 381 7.94 -22.88 -14.57
CA ALA A 381 7.51 -23.68 -13.44
C ALA A 381 7.91 -25.15 -13.62
N ASN A 382 8.10 -25.85 -12.51
CA ASN A 382 8.31 -27.29 -12.44
C ASN A 382 7.38 -27.88 -11.36
N LEU A 383 6.56 -28.87 -11.73
CA LEU A 383 5.70 -29.61 -10.82
C LEU A 383 6.44 -30.84 -10.29
N LEU A 384 6.88 -30.80 -9.02
CA LEU A 384 7.71 -31.85 -8.44
C LEU A 384 6.99 -33.21 -8.29
N THR A 385 5.65 -33.20 -8.26
CA THR A 385 4.84 -34.43 -8.19
C THR A 385 4.58 -35.06 -9.56
N VAL A 386 4.91 -34.36 -10.64
CA VAL A 386 4.71 -34.76 -12.04
C VAL A 386 3.28 -35.31 -12.30
N PRO A 387 2.22 -34.54 -12.01
CA PRO A 387 0.84 -34.99 -12.19
C PRO A 387 0.46 -35.08 -13.66
N THR A 388 -0.66 -35.73 -13.97
CA THR A 388 -1.28 -35.55 -15.29
C THR A 388 -2.06 -34.24 -15.29
N LEU A 389 -1.70 -33.30 -16.17
CA LEU A 389 -2.40 -32.02 -16.28
C LEU A 389 -3.51 -32.06 -17.33
N ILE A 390 -4.59 -31.33 -17.05
CA ILE A 390 -5.69 -31.08 -17.97
C ILE A 390 -5.89 -29.58 -18.17
N ALA A 391 -6.60 -29.19 -19.23
CA ALA A 391 -6.90 -27.79 -19.52
C ALA A 391 -7.60 -27.04 -18.36
N ALA A 392 -8.34 -27.77 -17.52
CA ALA A 392 -9.02 -27.22 -16.35
C ALA A 392 -8.10 -26.98 -15.14
N ASP A 393 -6.83 -27.40 -15.18
CA ASP A 393 -5.82 -27.11 -14.15
C ASP A 393 -5.22 -25.72 -14.30
N PHE A 394 -5.60 -24.99 -15.35
CA PHE A 394 -5.15 -23.63 -15.60
C PHE A 394 -6.29 -22.64 -15.39
N ALA A 395 -5.95 -21.39 -15.10
CA ALA A 395 -6.86 -20.27 -15.15
C ALA A 395 -6.15 -19.03 -15.69
N LEU A 396 -6.92 -18.09 -16.28
CA LEU A 396 -6.40 -16.81 -16.76
C LEU A 396 -6.91 -15.66 -15.90
N ILE A 397 -6.04 -14.69 -15.61
CA ILE A 397 -6.37 -13.41 -14.98
C ILE A 397 -5.93 -12.24 -15.88
N ASN A 398 -6.35 -11.02 -15.55
CA ASN A 398 -5.96 -9.82 -16.32
C ASN A 398 -4.44 -9.57 -16.26
#